data_AF-A0A939WC11-F1
#
_entry.id   AF-A0A939WC11-F1
#
_cell.length_a   1.000
_cell.length_b   1.000
_cell.length_c   1.000
_cell.angle_alpha   90.00
_cell.angle_beta   90.00
_cell.angle_gamma   90.00
#
_symmetry.space_group_name_H-M   'P 1'
#
loop_
_entity.id
_entity.type
_entity.pdbx_description
1 polymer ?
#
loop_
_entity_poly.entity_id
_entity_poly.type
_entity_poly.pdbx_seq_one_letter_code
_entity_poly.pdbx_strand_id
1 'polypeptide(L)'
;MIYRIALHNLKNPSYAEDILQEVSLALITKCPADLNDDAIKHWLIRVTINKCRSFLRLIWQQKRENIDDYLHLAAPEQRGVMEEVLELPRK
;
A
#
# COMPACT_ATOMS: atom_id res chain seq x y z
N MET A 1 -9.20 14.67 12.12
CA MET A 1 -9.56 13.23 12.19
C MET A 1 -8.79 12.41 11.15
N ILE A 2 -9.04 12.63 9.86
CA ILE A 2 -8.44 11.88 8.73
C ILE A 2 -6.91 11.78 8.85
N TYR A 3 -6.22 12.92 8.98
CA TYR A 3 -4.76 12.96 9.12
C TYR A 3 -4.24 12.10 10.28
N ARG A 4 -4.88 12.16 11.46
CA ARG A 4 -4.46 11.36 12.63
C ARG A 4 -4.61 9.86 12.38
N ILE A 5 -5.69 9.46 11.70
CA ILE A 5 -5.91 8.06 11.31
C ILE A 5 -4.86 7.63 10.30
N ALA A 6 -4.59 8.44 9.27
CA ALA A 6 -3.59 8.16 8.27
C ALA A 6 -2.19 8.04 8.88
N LEU A 7 -1.79 8.99 9.74
CA LEU A 7 -0.51 8.99 10.44
C LEU A 7 -0.36 7.77 11.34
N HIS A 8 -1.41 7.37 12.05
CA HIS A 8 -1.39 6.16 12.87
C HIS A 8 -1.17 4.88 12.04
N ASN A 9 -1.77 4.79 10.85
CA ASN A 9 -1.65 3.62 9.98
C ASN A 9 -0.33 3.59 9.20
N LEU A 10 0.17 4.74 8.74
CA LEU A 10 1.32 4.83 7.83
C LEU A 10 2.64 5.15 8.53
N LYS A 11 2.59 5.72 9.74
CA LYS A 11 3.76 6.13 10.54
C LYS A 11 4.74 7.05 9.78
N ASN A 12 4.25 7.75 8.75
CA ASN A 12 5.01 8.68 7.94
C ASN A 12 4.15 9.94 7.72
N PRO A 13 4.63 11.14 8.09
CA PRO A 13 3.88 12.39 7.94
C PRO A 13 3.52 12.72 6.49
N SER A 14 4.47 12.60 5.55
CA SER A 14 4.26 12.92 4.13
C SER A 14 3.21 12.00 3.53
N TYR A 15 3.28 10.68 3.75
CA TYR A 15 2.26 9.77 3.27
C TYR A 15 0.89 10.01 3.92
N ALA A 16 0.86 10.48 5.17
CA ALA A 16 -0.38 10.85 5.83
C ALA A 16 -1.02 12.11 5.22
N GLU A 17 -0.22 13.07 4.75
CA GLU A 17 -0.68 14.24 4.00
C GLU A 17 -1.25 13.83 2.63
N ASP A 18 -0.57 12.93 1.91
CA ASP A 18 -1.05 12.43 0.62
C ASP A 18 -2.42 11.74 0.77
N ILE A 19 -2.56 10.86 1.76
CA ILE A 19 -3.86 10.23 2.05
C ILE A 19 -4.91 11.25 2.47
N LEU A 20 -4.55 12.27 3.26
CA LEU A 20 -5.49 13.34 3.61
C LEU A 20 -6.03 14.04 2.36
N GLN A 21 -5.16 14.36 1.40
CA GLN A 21 -5.56 15.00 0.14
C GLN A 21 -6.46 14.07 -0.68
N GLU A 22 -6.08 12.80 -0.84
CA GLU A 22 -6.89 11.82 -1.56
C GLU A 22 -8.29 11.62 -0.95
N VAL A 23 -8.38 11.53 0.38
CA VAL A 23 -9.66 11.38 1.08
C VAL A 23 -10.52 12.64 0.93
N SER A 24 -9.90 13.83 0.97
CA SER A 24 -10.60 15.10 0.75
C SER A 24 -11.16 15.19 -0.66
N LEU A 25 -10.40 14.75 -1.67
CA LEU A 25 -10.89 14.66 -3.04
C LEU A 25 -12.03 13.64 -3.16
N ALA A 26 -11.92 12.49 -2.49
CA ALA A 26 -12.99 11.50 -2.47
C ALA A 26 -14.26 12.05 -1.82
N LEU A 27 -14.15 12.89 -0.78
CA LEU A 27 -15.30 13.52 -0.14
C LEU A 27 -16.08 14.39 -1.14
N ILE A 28 -15.38 15.15 -1.97
CA ILE A 28 -16.00 16.04 -2.96
C ILE A 28 -16.56 15.27 -4.16
N THR A 29 -15.91 14.17 -4.56
CA THR A 29 -16.21 13.48 -5.83
C THR A 29 -17.03 12.19 -5.70
N LYS A 30 -17.03 11.57 -4.51
CA LYS A 30 -17.56 10.20 -4.31
C LYS A 30 -18.41 10.05 -3.04
N CYS A 31 -18.50 11.07 -2.20
CA CYS A 31 -19.36 10.99 -1.02
C CYS A 31 -20.83 10.92 -1.46
N PRO A 32 -21.63 9.97 -0.95
CA PRO A 32 -23.07 9.98 -1.19
C PRO A 32 -23.70 11.28 -0.66
N ALA A 33 -24.63 11.86 -1.43
CA ALA A 33 -25.22 13.16 -1.12
C ALA A 33 -26.16 13.14 0.09
N ASP A 34 -26.79 11.99 0.38
CA ASP A 34 -27.84 11.87 1.40
C ASP A 34 -27.30 11.46 2.79
N LEU A 35 -25.99 11.59 3.03
CA LEU A 35 -25.40 11.26 4.33
C LEU A 35 -25.60 12.40 5.33
N ASN A 36 -26.03 12.05 6.54
CA ASN A 36 -25.95 12.95 7.68
C ASN A 36 -24.51 13.05 8.22
N ASP A 37 -24.26 14.02 9.10
CA ASP A 37 -22.92 14.31 9.63
C ASP A 37 -22.22 13.10 10.26
N ASP A 38 -22.94 12.27 11.01
CA ASP A 38 -22.36 11.10 11.64
C ASP A 38 -22.06 9.99 10.62
N ALA A 39 -22.90 9.83 9.61
CA ALA A 39 -22.65 8.90 8.52
C ALA A 39 -21.47 9.37 7.65
N ILE A 40 -21.29 10.69 7.44
CA ILE A 40 -20.11 11.25 6.78
C ILE A 40 -18.83 10.93 7.56
N LYS A 41 -18.83 11.09 8.90
CA LYS A 41 -17.68 10.72 9.73
C LYS A 41 -17.33 9.24 9.58
N HIS A 42 -18.32 8.36 9.65
CA HIS A 42 -18.12 6.91 9.46
C HIS A 42 -17.56 6.59 8.07
N TRP A 43 -18.10 7.24 7.04
CA TRP A 43 -17.64 7.09 5.67
C TRP A 43 -16.17 7.54 5.53
N LEU A 44 -15.83 8.72 6.05
CA LEU A 44 -14.46 9.24 6.04
C LEU A 44 -13.47 8.31 6.75
N ILE A 45 -13.83 7.75 7.91
CA ILE A 45 -12.99 6.79 8.64
C ILE A 45 -12.73 5.55 7.76
N ARG A 46 -13.78 4.96 7.17
CA ARG A 46 -13.65 3.78 6.31
C ARG A 46 -12.81 4.05 5.07
N VAL A 47 -13.05 5.16 4.39
CA VAL A 47 -12.29 5.55 3.19
C VAL A 47 -10.82 5.77 3.54
N THR A 48 -10.53 6.46 4.64
CA THR A 48 -9.14 6.68 5.10
C THR A 48 -8.42 5.35 5.36
N ILE A 49 -9.03 4.44 6.12
CA ILE A 49 -8.44 3.13 6.42
C ILE A 49 -8.22 2.31 5.15
N ASN A 50 -9.19 2.30 4.24
CA ASN A 50 -9.08 1.58 2.97
C ASN A 50 -7.94 2.14 2.11
N LYS A 51 -7.81 3.46 2.02
CA LYS A 51 -6.72 4.12 1.30
C LYS A 51 -5.35 3.80 1.90
N CYS A 52 -5.19 3.87 3.22
CA CYS A 52 -3.95 3.45 3.88
C CYS A 52 -3.59 1.99 3.59
N ARG A 53 -4.56 1.07 3.65
CA ARG A 53 -4.34 -0.36 3.35
C ARG A 53 -3.93 -0.59 1.90
N SER A 54 -4.57 0.09 0.95
CA SER A 54 -4.20 0.01 -0.47
C SER A 54 -2.80 0.57 -0.71
N PHE A 55 -2.47 1.71 -0.10
CA PHE A 55 -1.15 2.32 -0.19
C PHE A 55 -0.04 1.41 0.37
N LEU A 56 -0.24 0.83 1.56
CA LEU A 56 0.71 -0.14 2.11
C LEU A 56 0.87 -1.34 1.17
N ARG A 57 -0.22 -1.89 0.64
CA ARG A 57 -0.16 -3.01 -0.32
C ARG A 57 0.69 -2.66 -1.54
N LEU A 58 0.54 -1.45 -2.08
CA LEU A 58 1.35 -0.95 -3.19
C LEU A 58 2.83 -0.88 -2.81
N ILE A 59 3.20 -0.33 -1.65
CA ILE A 59 4.59 -0.30 -1.17
C ILE A 59 5.16 -1.71 -1.04
N TRP A 60 4.39 -2.64 -0.44
CA TRP A 60 4.82 -4.02 -0.27
C TRP A 60 5.01 -4.74 -1.61
N GLN A 61 4.21 -4.40 -2.63
CA GLN A 61 4.38 -4.91 -3.99
C GLN A 61 5.58 -4.28 -4.70
N GLN A 62 5.82 -2.98 -4.54
CA GLN A 62 6.98 -2.30 -5.13
C GLN A 62 8.30 -2.76 -4.53
N LYS A 63 8.32 -3.09 -3.24
CA LYS A 63 9.50 -3.68 -2.57
C LYS A 63 9.74 -5.15 -2.93
N ARG A 64 8.79 -5.80 -3.61
CA ARG A 64 8.98 -7.15 -4.11
C ARG A 64 9.61 -7.06 -5.49
N GLU A 65 10.87 -7.42 -5.57
CA GLU A 65 11.53 -7.70 -6.83
C GLU A 65 11.61 -9.23 -7.00
N ASN A 66 11.47 -9.69 -8.23
CA ASN A 66 11.60 -11.11 -8.50
C ASN A 66 13.09 -11.47 -8.46
N ILE A 67 13.46 -12.43 -7.63
CA ILE A 67 14.85 -12.87 -7.53
C ILE A 67 15.36 -13.46 -8.84
N ASP A 68 14.47 -13.98 -9.67
CA ASP A 68 14.77 -14.49 -11.02
C ASP A 68 15.29 -13.39 -11.95
N ASP A 69 14.84 -12.14 -11.78
CA ASP A 69 15.30 -11.00 -12.57
C ASP A 69 16.81 -10.75 -12.36
N TYR A 70 17.39 -11.24 -11.26
CA TYR A 70 18.79 -11.08 -10.90
C TYR A 70 19.67 -12.29 -11.23
N LEU A 71 19.10 -13.38 -11.78
CA LEU A 71 19.83 -14.62 -12.07
C LEU A 71 21.03 -14.39 -13.03
N HIS A 72 20.91 -13.43 -13.94
CA HIS A 72 21.95 -13.07 -14.90
C HIS A 72 23.17 -12.38 -14.27
N LEU A 73 23.04 -11.86 -13.03
CA LEU A 73 24.15 -11.25 -12.28
C LEU A 73 24.92 -12.27 -11.43
N ALA A 74 24.44 -13.51 -11.33
CA ALA A 74 25.13 -14.55 -10.59
C ALA A 74 26.47 -14.87 -11.27
N ALA A 75 27.53 -15.01 -10.46
CA ALA A 75 28.81 -15.48 -10.96
C ALA A 75 28.63 -16.86 -11.64
N PRO A 76 29.40 -17.20 -12.69
CA PRO A 76 29.24 -18.46 -13.41
C PRO A 76 29.25 -19.70 -12.49
N GLU A 77 30.05 -19.66 -11.43
CA GLU A 77 30.19 -20.71 -10.43
C GLU A 77 28.96 -20.88 -9.51
N GLN A 78 28.12 -19.85 -9.41
CA GLN A 78 26.97 -19.79 -8.50
C GLN A 78 25.63 -20.01 -9.22
N ARG A 79 25.64 -20.08 -10.56
CA ARG A 79 24.42 -20.16 -11.37
C ARG A 79 23.63 -21.45 -11.13
N GLY A 80 24.31 -22.59 -10.99
CA GLY A 80 23.65 -23.87 -10.69
C GLY A 80 23.02 -23.92 -9.30
N VAL A 81 23.65 -23.30 -8.30
CA VAL A 81 23.09 -23.17 -6.95
C VAL A 81 21.83 -22.30 -6.96
N MET A 82 21.84 -21.23 -7.77
CA MET A 82 20.70 -20.33 -7.90
C MET A 82 19.50 -21.00 -8.59
N GLU A 83 19.75 -21.86 -9.59
CA GLU A 83 18.71 -22.69 -10.23
C GLU A 83 18.04 -23.65 -9.25
N GLU A 84 18.81 -24.36 -8.42
CA GLU A 84 18.24 -25.26 -7.38
C GLU A 84 17.38 -24.51 -6.36
N VAL A 85 17.79 -23.29 -5.96
CA VAL A 85 17.02 -22.46 -5.02
C VAL A 85 15.68 -22.01 -5.63
N LEU A 86 15.63 -21.78 -6.95
CA LEU A 86 14.41 -21.38 -7.66
C LEU A 86 13.41 -22.53 -7.80
N GLU A 87 13.88 -23.79 -7.86
CA GLU A 87 13.02 -24.98 -7.91
C GLU A 87 12.35 -25.31 -6.56
N LEU A 88 12.81 -24.70 -5.46
CA LEU A 88 12.23 -24.95 -4.15
C LEU A 88 10.74 -24.54 -4.12
N PRO A 89 9.87 -25.36 -3.48
CA PRO A 89 8.47 -25.03 -3.34
C PRO A 89 8.31 -23.73 -2.56
N ARG A 90 7.52 -22.82 -3.12
CA ARG A 90 7.20 -21.53 -2.48
C ARG A 90 6.41 -21.80 -1.19
N LYS A 91 6.86 -21.20 -0.08
CA LYS A 91 6.17 -21.23 1.21
C LYS A 91 4.79 -20.59 1.15
#